data_AF-G3ADZ6-F1
#
_entry.id   AF-G3ADZ6-F1
#
_cell.length_a   1.000
_cell.length_b   1.000
_cell.length_c   1.000
_cell.angle_alpha   90.00
_cell.angle_beta   90.00
_cell.angle_gamma   90.00
#
_symmetry.space_group_name_H-M   'P 1'
#
loop_
_entity.id
_entity.type
_entity.pdbx_description
1 polymer ?
#
loop_
_entity_poly.entity_id
_entity_poly.type
_entity_poly.pdbx_seq_one_letter_code
_entity_poly.pdbx_strand_id
1 'polypeptide(L)'
;MSSILRKLPTKERLQQLKKLSSSIFSETYNPTCKRNGGQILKAELKGPEVLKYYGENSSMPTFKDFKNWFPELKLVDPRETHRLKYIAIRKLRNKGAPKKKSS
;
A
#
# COMPACT_ATOMS: atom_id res chain seq x y z
N MET A 1 -17.81 -3.28 65.23
CA MET A 1 -17.73 -4.03 63.97
C MET A 1 -17.04 -3.14 62.95
N SER A 2 -15.77 -3.44 62.67
CA SER A 2 -14.84 -2.53 62.00
C SER A 2 -15.19 -2.33 60.53
N SER A 3 -15.00 -1.09 60.09
CA SER A 3 -15.21 -0.56 58.75
C SER A 3 -14.24 -1.18 57.72
N ILE A 4 -14.43 -2.46 57.40
CA ILE A 4 -13.69 -3.19 56.36
C ILE A 4 -13.95 -2.61 54.95
N LEU A 5 -14.92 -1.71 54.82
CA LEU A 5 -15.25 -1.04 53.57
C LEU A 5 -14.42 0.24 53.35
N ARG A 6 -13.41 0.09 52.49
CA ARG A 6 -12.96 1.06 51.47
C ARG A 6 -11.94 2.14 51.89
N LYS A 7 -10.76 1.74 52.38
CA LYS A 7 -9.58 2.61 52.24
C LYS A 7 -9.14 2.60 50.78
N LEU A 8 -9.20 3.77 50.12
CA LEU A 8 -8.75 3.90 48.73
C LEU A 8 -7.26 3.56 48.62
N PRO A 9 -6.82 2.83 47.59
CA PRO A 9 -5.41 2.50 47.39
C PRO A 9 -4.58 3.77 47.19
N THR A 10 -3.35 3.76 47.71
CA THR A 10 -2.43 4.89 47.54
C THR A 10 -1.98 5.02 46.09
N LYS A 11 -1.64 6.25 45.68
CA LYS A 11 -1.11 6.54 44.34
C LYS A 11 0.11 5.67 44.00
N GLU A 12 1.00 5.48 44.96
CA GLU A 12 2.19 4.64 44.81
C GLU A 12 1.83 3.18 44.54
N ARG A 13 0.83 2.63 45.25
CA ARG A 13 0.37 1.26 45.06
C ARG A 13 -0.23 1.06 43.67
N LEU A 14 -0.99 2.05 43.17
CA LEU A 14 -1.53 2.06 41.82
C LEU A 14 -0.43 2.15 40.75
N GLN A 15 0.63 2.94 40.99
CA GLN A 15 1.77 3.02 40.09
C GLN A 15 2.56 1.70 40.04
N GLN A 16 2.77 1.04 41.18
CA GLN A 16 3.39 -0.29 41.23
C GLN A 16 2.57 -1.32 40.45
N LEU A 17 1.25 -1.33 40.61
CA LEU A 17 0.35 -2.21 39.87
C LEU A 17 0.42 -1.95 38.36
N LYS A 18 0.40 -0.68 37.92
CA LYS A 18 0.56 -0.34 36.50
C LYS A 18 1.92 -0.77 35.94
N LYS A 19 2.99 -0.59 36.70
CA LYS A 19 4.34 -1.03 36.32
C LYS A 19 4.39 -2.55 36.17
N LEU A 20 3.81 -3.30 37.13
CA LEU A 20 3.72 -4.76 37.08
C LEU A 20 2.90 -5.24 35.89
N SER A 21 1.72 -4.66 35.68
CA SER A 21 0.86 -4.98 34.52
C SER A 21 1.60 -4.75 33.20
N SER A 22 2.26 -3.61 33.04
CA SER A 22 3.01 -3.30 31.82
C SER A 22 4.14 -4.32 31.59
N SER A 23 4.79 -4.80 32.66
CA SER A 23 5.81 -5.84 32.59
C SER A 23 5.25 -7.21 32.20
N ILE A 24 4.05 -7.57 32.67
CA ILE A 24 3.39 -8.85 32.36
C ILE A 24 2.97 -8.89 30.90
N PHE A 25 2.42 -7.79 30.38
CA PHE A 25 1.86 -7.72 29.01
C PHE A 25 2.82 -7.11 27.99
N SER A 26 4.10 -6.92 28.35
CA SER A 26 5.10 -6.29 27.48
C SER A 26 4.67 -4.91 26.93
N GLU A 27 3.93 -4.16 27.72
CA GLU A 27 3.50 -2.79 27.39
C GLU A 27 4.51 -1.74 27.88
N THR A 28 4.42 -0.53 27.32
CA THR A 28 5.28 0.59 27.70
C THR A 28 4.74 1.34 28.93
N TYR A 29 5.49 1.32 30.04
CA TYR A 29 5.17 2.10 31.24
C TYR A 29 5.71 3.54 31.16
N ASN A 30 4.83 4.53 30.98
CA ASN A 30 5.18 5.95 30.88
C ASN A 30 4.51 6.81 31.99
N PRO A 31 5.08 6.85 33.21
CA PRO A 31 4.47 7.56 34.35
C PRO A 31 4.57 9.09 34.25
N THR A 32 5.45 9.62 33.40
CA THR A 32 5.69 11.07 33.25
C THR A 32 5.00 11.66 32.02
N CYS A 33 4.23 10.85 31.29
CA CYS A 33 3.53 11.24 30.06
C CYS A 33 4.45 11.92 29.03
N LYS A 34 5.73 11.53 28.99
CA LYS A 34 6.70 12.07 28.01
C LYS A 34 6.36 11.58 26.60
N ARG A 35 6.54 12.43 25.60
CA ARG A 35 6.42 12.03 24.18
C ARG A 35 7.61 11.14 23.82
N ASN A 36 7.35 9.85 23.58
CA ASN A 36 8.37 8.84 23.30
C ASN A 36 8.25 8.21 21.90
N GLY A 37 7.39 8.74 21.03
CA GLY A 37 7.21 8.23 19.66
C GLY A 37 6.48 6.88 19.54
N GLY A 38 6.02 6.28 20.65
CA GLY A 38 5.38 4.96 20.64
C GLY A 38 4.14 4.87 19.75
N GLN A 39 3.43 5.98 19.52
CA GLN A 39 2.29 6.04 18.59
C GLN A 39 2.72 5.74 17.14
N ILE A 40 3.86 6.28 16.71
CA ILE A 40 4.34 6.13 15.34
C ILE A 40 4.78 4.69 15.10
N LEU A 41 5.47 4.09 16.08
CA LEU A 41 5.95 2.71 16.00
C LEU A 41 4.81 1.68 16.09
N LYS A 42 3.71 2.00 16.78
CA LYS A 42 2.51 1.17 16.85
C LYS A 42 1.65 1.25 15.60
N ALA A 43 1.83 2.29 14.77
CA ALA A 43 1.05 2.42 13.55
C ALA A 43 1.41 1.29 12.58
N GLU A 44 0.40 0.61 12.06
CA GLU A 44 0.58 -0.44 11.07
C GLU A 44 1.16 0.11 9.77
N LEU A 45 2.04 -0.68 9.14
CA LEU A 45 2.65 -0.31 7.87
C LEU A 45 1.62 -0.48 6.74
N LYS A 46 1.35 0.60 6.01
CA LYS A 46 0.39 0.61 4.87
C LYS A 46 1.02 0.33 3.51
N GLY A 47 2.33 0.12 3.45
CA GLY A 47 3.08 -0.06 2.20
C GLY A 47 2.49 -1.10 1.25
N PRO A 48 2.16 -2.33 1.72
CA PRO A 48 1.58 -3.36 0.87
C PRO A 48 0.22 -3.00 0.28
N GLU A 49 -0.62 -2.29 1.04
CA GLU A 49 -1.95 -1.85 0.59
C GLU A 49 -1.82 -0.78 -0.49
N VAL A 50 -0.93 0.20 -0.28
CA VAL A 50 -0.67 1.28 -1.24
C VAL A 50 -0.09 0.72 -2.54
N LEU A 51 0.82 -0.25 -2.46
CA LEU A 51 1.42 -0.89 -3.64
C LEU A 51 0.37 -1.62 -4.50
N LYS A 52 -0.64 -2.23 -3.87
CA LYS A 52 -1.67 -3.02 -4.55
C LYS A 52 -2.79 -2.17 -5.18
N TYR A 53 -2.73 -0.84 -5.11
CA TYR A 53 -3.83 0.04 -5.52
C TYR A 53 -4.33 -0.21 -6.97
N TYR A 54 -3.42 -0.34 -7.93
CA TYR A 54 -3.80 -0.67 -9.33
C TYR A 54 -3.73 -2.17 -9.65
N GLY A 55 -3.31 -3.00 -8.69
CA GLY A 55 -2.99 -4.41 -8.90
C GLY A 55 -1.59 -4.64 -9.49
N GLU A 56 -1.24 -5.91 -9.67
CA GLU A 56 0.01 -6.31 -10.32
C GLU A 56 -0.18 -6.37 -11.83
N ASN A 57 0.63 -5.62 -12.59
CA ASN A 57 0.54 -5.62 -14.07
C ASN A 57 0.76 -7.01 -14.69
N SER A 58 1.44 -7.91 -13.99
CA SER A 58 1.69 -9.29 -14.38
C SER A 58 0.55 -10.26 -14.09
N SER A 59 -0.47 -9.84 -13.33
CA SER A 59 -1.57 -10.71 -12.90
C SER A 59 -2.52 -11.11 -14.05
N MET A 60 -2.57 -10.32 -15.12
CA MET A 60 -3.45 -10.56 -16.26
C MET A 60 -2.64 -10.63 -17.56
N PRO A 61 -2.87 -11.66 -18.39
CA PRO A 61 -2.18 -11.76 -19.67
C PRO A 61 -2.61 -10.65 -20.63
N THR A 62 -1.62 -10.12 -21.34
CA THR A 62 -1.81 -9.11 -22.37
C THR A 62 -2.03 -9.77 -23.73
N PHE A 63 -2.50 -9.00 -24.72
CA PHE A 63 -2.67 -9.51 -26.10
C PHE A 63 -1.36 -10.04 -26.70
N LYS A 64 -0.21 -9.54 -26.24
CA LYS A 64 1.11 -10.03 -26.65
C LYS A 64 1.33 -11.47 -26.16
N ASP A 65 0.91 -11.78 -24.94
CA ASP A 65 1.04 -13.11 -24.36
C ASP A 65 0.18 -14.12 -25.13
N PHE A 66 -1.06 -13.75 -25.48
CA PHE A 66 -1.91 -14.59 -26.32
C PHE A 66 -1.33 -14.89 -27.70
N LYS A 67 -0.65 -13.92 -28.34
CA LYS A 67 0.05 -14.18 -29.61
C LYS A 67 1.21 -15.16 -29.45
N ASN A 68 1.92 -15.08 -28.33
CA ASN A 68 3.04 -15.98 -28.04
C ASN A 68 2.55 -17.39 -27.70
N TRP A 69 1.44 -17.51 -26.98
CA TRP A 69 0.85 -18.80 -26.60
C TRP A 69 0.19 -19.52 -27.76
N PHE A 70 -0.45 -18.78 -28.68
CA PHE A 70 -1.20 -19.34 -29.80
C PHE A 70 -0.75 -18.76 -31.14
N PRO A 71 0.49 -19.04 -31.58
CA PRO A 71 1.03 -18.48 -32.82
C PRO A 71 0.26 -18.95 -34.06
N GLU A 72 -0.32 -20.15 -34.01
CA GLU A 72 -1.11 -20.75 -35.09
C GLU A 72 -2.39 -19.98 -35.44
N LEU A 73 -3.01 -19.32 -34.45
CA LEU A 73 -4.25 -18.56 -34.63
C LEU A 73 -4.04 -17.21 -35.30
N LYS A 74 -2.78 -16.75 -35.46
CA LYS A 74 -2.41 -15.47 -36.10
C LYS A 74 -3.28 -14.30 -35.62
N LEU A 75 -3.45 -14.19 -34.30
CA LEU A 75 -4.33 -13.18 -33.69
C LEU A 75 -3.93 -11.75 -34.05
N VAL A 76 -4.92 -10.91 -34.32
CA VAL A 76 -4.76 -9.50 -34.69
C VAL A 76 -5.51 -8.61 -33.72
N ASP A 77 -4.86 -7.58 -33.18
CA ASP A 77 -5.50 -6.61 -32.29
C ASP A 77 -6.24 -5.56 -33.14
N PRO A 78 -7.58 -5.50 -33.08
CA PRO A 78 -8.37 -4.55 -33.87
C PRO A 78 -8.10 -3.09 -33.48
N ARG A 79 -7.81 -2.81 -32.20
CA ARG A 79 -7.53 -1.45 -31.72
C ARG A 79 -6.17 -0.99 -32.23
N GLU A 80 -5.17 -1.86 -32.15
CA GLU A 80 -3.82 -1.54 -32.65
C GLU A 80 -3.79 -1.39 -34.17
N THR A 81 -4.45 -2.28 -34.91
CA THR A 81 -4.55 -2.15 -36.38
C THR A 81 -5.27 -0.87 -36.79
N HIS A 82 -6.34 -0.49 -36.09
CA HIS A 82 -7.02 0.78 -36.31
C HIS A 82 -6.10 1.98 -36.03
N ARG A 83 -5.34 1.95 -34.92
CA ARG A 83 -4.35 3.00 -34.59
C ARG A 83 -3.31 3.15 -35.69
N LEU A 84 -2.77 2.05 -36.21
CA LEU A 84 -1.78 2.06 -37.30
C LEU A 84 -2.35 2.63 -38.61
N LYS A 85 -3.59 2.26 -38.97
CA LYS A 85 -4.31 2.85 -40.12
C LYS A 85 -4.45 4.37 -39.96
N TYR A 86 -4.86 4.84 -38.78
CA TYR A 86 -4.98 6.27 -38.49
C TYR A 86 -3.64 7.02 -38.62
N ILE A 87 -2.55 6.40 -38.17
CA ILE A 87 -1.20 6.96 -38.33
C ILE A 87 -0.82 7.07 -39.80
N ALA A 88 -1.08 6.03 -40.60
CA ALA A 88 -0.82 6.06 -42.04
C ALA A 88 -1.61 7.19 -42.74
N ILE A 89 -2.91 7.29 -42.47
CA ILE A 89 -3.79 8.34 -43.03
C ILE A 89 -3.31 9.75 -42.63
N ARG A 90 -2.83 9.93 -41.39
CA ARG A 90 -2.27 11.22 -40.95
C ARG A 90 -0.99 11.58 -41.68
N LYS A 91 -0.09 10.61 -41.91
CA LYS A 91 1.15 10.82 -42.66
C LYS A 91 0.87 11.22 -44.11
N LEU A 92 -0.10 10.59 -44.78
CA LEU A 92 -0.48 10.93 -46.17
C LEU A 92 -0.88 12.40 -46.34
N ARG A 93 -1.48 13.00 -45.31
CA ARG A 93 -1.95 14.40 -45.33
C ARG A 93 -0.94 15.39 -44.77
N ASN A 94 0.32 14.96 -44.55
CA ASN A 94 1.35 15.75 -43.86
C ASN A 94 0.90 16.24 -42.47
N LYS A 95 0.02 15.47 -41.80
CA LYS A 95 -0.44 15.69 -40.42
C LYS A 95 0.11 14.63 -39.46
N GLY A 96 1.21 13.98 -39.86
CA GLY A 96 1.96 13.08 -38.99
C GLY A 96 2.65 13.85 -37.86
N ALA A 97 2.99 13.15 -36.77
CA ALA A 97 3.82 13.74 -35.74
C ALA A 97 5.18 14.17 -36.33
N PRO A 98 5.74 15.32 -35.92
CA PRO A 98 7.06 15.74 -36.36
C PRO A 98 8.13 14.75 -35.91
N LYS A 99 9.30 14.78 -36.57
CA LYS A 99 10.43 13.93 -36.18
C LYS A 99 10.87 14.28 -34.76
N LYS A 100 10.91 13.28 -33.88
CA LYS A 100 11.43 13.45 -32.51
C LYS A 100 12.88 13.91 -32.59
N LYS A 101 13.24 14.99 -31.88
CA LYS A 101 14.61 15.49 -31.78
C LYS A 101 15.49 14.39 -31.19
N SER A 102 16.57 14.03 -31.88
CA SER A 102 17.67 13.29 -31.27
C SER A 102 18.49 14.27 -30.43
N SER A 103 18.87 13.85 -29.22
CA SER A 103 19.86 14.54 -28.42
C SER A 103 21.19 14.65 -29.16
#